data_AF-A0A7K2VCZ4-F1
#
_entry.id   AF-A0A7K2VCZ4-F1
#
_cell.length_a   1.000
_cell.length_b   1.000
_cell.length_c   1.000
_cell.angle_alpha   90.00
_cell.angle_beta   90.00
_cell.angle_gamma   90.00
#
_symmetry.space_group_name_H-M   'P 1'
#
loop_
_entity.id
_entity.type
_entity.pdbx_description
1 polymer ?
#
loop_
_entity_poly.entity_id
_entity_poly.type
_entity_poly.pdbx_seq_one_letter_code
_entity_poly.pdbx_strand_id
1 'polypeptide(L)'
;HPAADPVRGRGPGELVRAPVRIADAATVRLLRPGDRVDVVAAEERSMSAGGGSARVLARGARVVRLPEPLERTPGEGSVTEGALVVLAVPRATAARLVGANPMARLAVTLW
;
A
#
# COMPACT_ATOMS: atom_id res chain seq x y z
N HIS A 1 34.70 -20.93 8.70
CA HIS A 1 33.37 -20.46 8.26
C HIS A 1 33.17 -19.02 8.71
N PRO A 2 33.06 -18.02 7.81
CA PRO A 2 32.56 -16.71 8.24
C PRO A 2 31.03 -16.76 8.27
N ALA A 3 30.45 -16.37 9.40
CA ALA A 3 29.01 -16.15 9.53
C ALA A 3 28.62 -14.91 8.73
N ALA A 4 27.53 -15.01 7.97
CA ALA A 4 27.00 -13.92 7.18
C ALA A 4 26.66 -12.71 8.06
N ASP A 5 27.17 -11.55 7.68
CA ASP A 5 26.81 -10.24 8.25
C ASP A 5 25.28 -10.07 8.24
N PRO A 6 24.66 -9.62 9.35
CA PRO A 6 23.26 -9.23 9.33
C PRO A 6 23.09 -8.08 8.34
N VAL A 7 22.18 -8.26 7.37
CA VAL A 7 21.85 -7.30 6.33
C VAL A 7 21.57 -5.94 6.98
N ARG A 8 22.49 -4.98 6.78
CA ARG A 8 22.35 -3.61 7.27
C ARG A 8 20.99 -3.09 6.85
N GLY A 9 20.14 -2.79 7.84
CA GLY A 9 18.97 -1.95 7.63
C GLY A 9 19.43 -0.67 6.97
N ARG A 10 19.10 -0.50 5.68
CA ARG A 10 19.39 0.71 4.93
C ARG A 10 18.74 1.85 5.71
N GLY A 11 19.55 2.73 6.31
CA GLY A 11 19.06 3.91 7.04
C GLY A 11 18.02 4.65 6.20
N PRO A 12 17.11 5.42 6.81
CA PRO A 12 16.00 6.03 6.09
C PRO A 12 16.58 6.97 5.03
N GLY A 13 16.75 6.46 3.82
CA GLY A 13 17.05 7.28 2.65
C GLY A 13 15.93 8.30 2.52
N GLU A 14 16.23 9.40 1.84
CA GLU A 14 15.29 10.48 1.57
C GLU A 14 13.87 9.93 1.32
N LEU A 15 12.95 10.30 2.23
CA LEU A 15 11.57 9.85 2.18
C LEU A 15 10.83 10.70 1.14
N VAL A 16 10.11 10.03 0.25
CA VAL A 16 9.27 10.66 -0.77
C VAL A 16 7.81 10.39 -0.50
N ARG A 17 6.94 11.29 -0.98
CA ARG A 17 5.49 11.14 -0.92
C ARG A 17 5.01 10.36 -2.14
N ALA A 18 4.53 9.15 -1.93
CA ALA A 18 4.02 8.29 -3.00
C ALA A 18 2.50 8.16 -2.87
N PRO A 19 1.72 8.56 -3.89
CA PRO A 19 0.30 8.22 -3.96
C PRO A 19 0.14 6.73 -4.27
N VAL A 20 -0.71 6.05 -3.51
CA VAL A 20 -0.96 4.61 -3.61
C VAL A 20 -2.47 4.39 -3.60
N ARG A 21 -2.98 3.65 -4.59
CA ARG A 21 -4.40 3.29 -4.66
C ARG A 21 -4.65 1.95 -3.95
N ILE A 22 -5.46 1.99 -2.90
CA ILE A 22 -5.82 0.83 -2.08
C ILE A 22 -7.20 0.36 -2.51
N ALA A 23 -7.32 -0.91 -2.90
CA ALA A 23 -8.56 -1.44 -3.49
C ALA A 23 -9.76 -1.39 -2.53
N ASP A 24 -9.50 -1.55 -1.23
CA ASP A 24 -10.53 -1.46 -0.19
C ASP A 24 -10.55 -0.07 0.46
N ALA A 25 -11.50 0.76 0.03
CA ALA A 25 -11.73 2.08 0.60
C ALA A 25 -12.27 2.04 2.05
N ALA A 26 -12.92 0.96 2.49
CA ALA A 26 -13.41 0.83 3.86
C ALA A 26 -12.25 0.66 4.84
N THR A 27 -11.23 -0.12 4.48
CA THR A 27 -9.99 -0.22 5.27
C THR A 27 -9.29 1.13 5.40
N VAL A 28 -9.25 1.95 4.34
CA VAL A 28 -8.64 3.29 4.38
C VAL A 28 -9.31 4.23 5.39
N ARG A 29 -10.62 4.08 5.63
CA ARG A 29 -11.37 4.90 6.61
C ARG A 29 -10.95 4.64 8.06
N LEU A 30 -10.26 3.54 8.33
CA LEU A 30 -9.73 3.20 9.66
C LEU A 30 -8.40 3.89 9.94
N LEU A 31 -7.70 4.35 8.89
CA LEU A 31 -6.38 4.93 8.99
C LEU A 31 -6.44 6.37 9.51
N ARG A 32 -5.32 6.81 10.09
CA ARG A 32 -5.04 8.20 10.45
C ARG A 32 -3.68 8.63 9.92
N PRO A 33 -3.49 9.92 9.59
CA PRO A 33 -2.16 10.45 9.33
C PRO A 33 -1.25 10.18 10.54
N GLY A 34 -0.05 9.63 10.29
CA GLY A 34 0.88 9.20 11.32
C GLY A 34 0.93 7.68 11.55
N ASP A 35 -0.13 6.95 11.16
CA ASP A 35 -0.12 5.49 11.21
C ASP A 35 1.02 4.94 10.37
N ARG A 36 1.51 3.75 10.72
CA ARG A 36 2.33 2.98 9.79
C ARG A 36 1.63 1.75 9.31
N VAL A 37 2.00 1.36 8.11
CA VAL A 37 1.31 0.30 7.40
C VAL A 37 2.29 -0.49 6.54
N ASP A 38 1.95 -1.76 6.35
CA ASP A 38 2.55 -2.59 5.31
C ASP A 38 1.63 -2.56 4.08
N VAL A 39 2.22 -2.41 2.89
CA VAL A 39 1.48 -2.41 1.61
C VAL A 39 1.72 -3.74 0.92
N VAL A 40 0.62 -4.43 0.61
CA VAL A 40 0.62 -5.76 0.01
C VAL A 40 -0.12 -5.72 -1.31
N ALA A 41 0.49 -6.19 -2.39
CA ALA A 41 -0.22 -6.46 -3.64
C ALA A 41 -0.86 -7.85 -3.54
N ALA A 42 -2.18 -7.91 -3.69
CA ALA A 42 -2.88 -9.17 -3.90
C ALA A 42 -3.06 -9.36 -5.41
N GLU A 43 -2.50 -10.45 -5.96
CA GLU A 43 -2.78 -10.83 -7.34
C GLU A 43 -4.19 -11.45 -7.39
N GLU A 44 -5.01 -11.00 -8.35
CA GLU A 44 -6.34 -11.57 -8.55
C GLU A 44 -6.23 -13.07 -8.79
N ARG A 45 -7.04 -13.83 -8.07
CA ARG A 45 -7.11 -15.28 -8.19
C ARG A 45 -7.65 -15.61 -9.58
N SER A 46 -6.77 -15.86 -10.53
CA SER A 46 -7.17 -16.44 -11.81
C SER A 46 -7.83 -17.79 -11.55
N MET A 47 -9.00 -18.02 -12.14
CA MET A 47 -9.85 -19.19 -11.88
C MET A 47 -9.16 -20.55 -12.14
N SER A 48 -7.99 -20.55 -12.80
CA SER A 48 -7.30 -21.78 -13.21
C SER A 48 -6.10 -22.19 -12.34
N ALA A 49 -5.75 -21.46 -11.28
CA ALA A 49 -4.70 -21.91 -10.36
C ALA A 49 -4.98 -21.46 -8.93
N GLY A 50 -4.95 -22.41 -8.00
CA GLY A 50 -5.22 -22.18 -6.59
C GLY A 50 -4.23 -21.21 -5.95
N GLY A 51 -4.79 -20.19 -5.27
CA GLY A 51 -4.07 -19.30 -4.38
C GLY A 51 -3.60 -18.02 -5.08
N GLY A 52 -4.32 -16.91 -4.86
CA GLY A 52 -3.78 -15.59 -5.21
C GLY A 52 -2.51 -15.33 -4.40
N SER A 53 -1.39 -15.07 -5.06
CA SER A 53 -0.15 -14.71 -4.39
C SER A 53 -0.24 -13.29 -3.83
N ALA A 54 0.09 -13.14 -2.56
CA ALA A 54 0.25 -11.85 -1.91
C ALA A 54 1.73 -11.48 -1.84
N ARG A 55 2.10 -10.30 -2.35
CA ARG A 55 3.48 -9.79 -2.34
C ARG A 55 3.56 -8.50 -1.54
N VAL A 56 4.41 -8.47 -0.52
CA VAL A 56 4.67 -7.24 0.26
C VAL A 56 5.52 -6.27 -0.58
N LEU A 57 4.98 -5.09 -0.86
CA LEU A 57 5.64 -4.03 -1.62
C LEU A 57 6.38 -3.04 -0.71
N ALA A 58 5.80 -2.75 0.46
CA ALA A 58 6.37 -1.82 1.43
C ALA A 58 6.13 -2.33 2.87
N ARG A 59 7.09 -2.07 3.75
CA ARG A 59 6.94 -2.32 5.19
C ARG A 59 7.12 -1.04 6.00
N GLY A 60 6.28 -0.83 7.01
CA GLY A 60 6.34 0.29 7.94
C GLY A 60 6.22 1.68 7.30
N ALA A 61 5.53 1.79 6.16
CA ALA A 61 5.30 3.04 5.45
C ALA A 61 4.41 3.97 6.29
N ARG A 62 4.76 5.25 6.38
CA ARG A 62 3.96 6.21 7.18
C ARG A 62 2.84 6.80 6.33
N VAL A 63 1.62 6.83 6.86
CA VAL A 63 0.47 7.51 6.26
C VAL A 63 0.66 9.02 6.42
N VAL A 64 0.69 9.75 5.30
CA VAL A 64 0.87 11.21 5.29
C VAL A 64 -0.45 11.92 5.02
N ARG A 65 -1.25 11.41 4.10
CA ARG A 65 -2.54 11.98 3.73
C ARG A 65 -3.52 10.88 3.35
N LEU A 66 -4.75 11.06 3.77
CA LEU A 66 -5.90 10.25 3.40
C LEU A 66 -6.83 11.06 2.50
N PRO A 67 -7.68 10.41 1.69
CA PRO A 67 -8.72 11.12 0.98
C PRO A 67 -9.66 11.79 1.98
N GLU A 68 -10.12 13.00 1.67
CA GLU A 68 -11.12 13.65 2.50
C GLU A 68 -12.41 12.82 2.47
N PRO A 69 -13.09 12.63 3.61
CA PRO A 69 -14.39 11.97 3.62
C PRO A 69 -15.34 12.79 2.75
N LEU A 70 -15.63 12.33 1.54
CA LEU A 70 -16.70 12.88 0.74
C LEU A 70 -17.98 12.69 1.57
N GLU A 71 -18.66 13.78 1.92
CA GLU A 71 -20.04 13.70 2.39
C GLU A 71 -20.81 12.94 1.31
N ARG A 72 -21.23 11.72 1.66
CA ARG A 72 -21.68 10.75 0.68
C ARG A 72 -23.04 11.22 0.16
N THR A 73 -23.11 11.79 -1.04
CA THR A 73 -24.39 11.97 -1.74
C THR A 73 -24.98 10.56 -1.98
N PRO A 74 -26.15 10.22 -1.41
CA PRO A 74 -26.76 8.91 -1.65
C PRO A 74 -27.06 8.78 -3.15
N GLY A 75 -26.37 7.89 -3.86
CA GLY A 75 -26.54 7.66 -5.29
C GLY A 75 -25.27 7.81 -6.14
N GLU A 76 -24.24 8.52 -5.65
CA GLU A 76 -22.91 8.54 -6.29
C GLU A 76 -22.04 7.40 -5.75
N GLY A 77 -22.46 6.18 -6.03
CA GLY A 77 -21.69 4.97 -5.73
C GLY A 77 -21.06 4.40 -6.98
N SER A 78 -19.87 4.86 -7.38
CA SER A 78 -18.97 3.95 -8.10
C SER A 78 -18.17 3.18 -7.06
N VAL A 79 -18.79 2.10 -6.58
CA VAL A 79 -18.36 1.23 -5.49
C VAL A 79 -17.20 0.29 -5.90
N THR A 80 -16.45 0.65 -6.95
CA THR A 80 -15.45 -0.21 -7.60
C THR A 80 -14.04 0.41 -7.59
N GLU A 81 -13.91 1.69 -7.26
CA GLU A 81 -12.63 2.40 -7.33
C GLU A 81 -12.04 2.60 -5.93
N GLY A 82 -10.98 1.84 -5.62
CA GLY A 82 -10.26 1.94 -4.35
C GLY A 82 -9.82 3.37 -3.97
N ALA A 83 -9.48 3.60 -2.70
CA ALA A 83 -9.12 4.91 -2.17
C ALA A 83 -7.63 5.26 -2.36
N LEU A 84 -7.33 6.52 -2.64
CA LEU A 84 -5.96 7.02 -2.82
C LEU A 84 -5.38 7.52 -1.49
N VAL A 85 -4.28 6.91 -1.05
CA VAL A 85 -3.55 7.26 0.17
C VAL A 85 -2.15 7.75 -0.20
N VAL A 86 -1.65 8.78 0.48
CA VAL A 86 -0.28 9.25 0.31
C VAL A 86 0.59 8.71 1.43
N LEU A 87 1.64 7.98 1.06
CA LEU A 87 2.58 7.38 2.00
C LEU A 87 3.96 8.06 1.92
N ALA A 88 4.63 8.20 3.06
CA ALA A 88 6.04 8.52 3.14
C ALA A 88 6.84 7.20 3.11
N VAL A 89 7.61 7.03 2.05
CA VAL A 89 8.38 5.81 1.78
C VAL A 89 9.78 6.15 1.26
N PRO A 90 10.79 5.28 1.44
CA PRO A 90 12.08 5.46 0.78
C PRO A 90 11.94 5.49 -0.76
N ARG A 91 12.79 6.27 -1.44
CA ARG A 91 12.79 6.42 -2.91
C ARG A 91 12.75 5.09 -3.68
N ALA A 92 13.53 4.10 -3.24
CA ALA A 92 13.56 2.76 -3.85
C ALA A 92 12.22 2.00 -3.69
N THR A 93 11.53 2.18 -2.57
CA THR A 93 10.20 1.61 -2.33
C THR A 93 9.15 2.27 -3.20
N ALA A 94 9.23 3.60 -3.39
CA ALA A 94 8.34 4.30 -4.31
C ALA A 94 8.43 3.74 -5.74
N ALA A 95 9.64 3.45 -6.23
CA ALA A 95 9.81 2.82 -7.55
C ALA A 95 9.15 1.44 -7.63
N ARG A 96 9.22 0.63 -6.55
CA ARG A 96 8.54 -0.67 -6.48
C ARG A 96 7.02 -0.54 -6.46
N LEU A 97 6.47 0.50 -5.82
CA LEU A 97 5.04 0.77 -5.82
C LEU A 97 4.54 1.19 -7.20
N VAL A 98 5.31 2.02 -7.93
CA VAL A 98 4.99 2.41 -9.32
C VAL A 98 5.07 1.22 -10.30
N GLY A 99 6.01 0.30 -10.07
CA GLY A 99 6.16 -0.90 -10.89
C GLY A 99 5.14 -2.00 -10.59
N ALA A 100 4.33 -1.86 -9.52
CA ALA A 100 3.18 -2.75 -9.32
C ALA A 100 2.10 -2.40 -10.36
N ASN A 101 1.51 -3.42 -10.98
CA ASN A 101 0.50 -3.25 -12.02
C ASN A 101 -0.55 -2.22 -11.55
N PRO A 102 -0.85 -1.15 -12.30
CA PRO A 102 -1.83 -0.13 -11.91
C PRO A 102 -3.25 -0.68 -11.72
N MET A 103 -3.55 -1.88 -12.25
CA MET A 103 -4.77 -2.64 -11.99
C MET A 103 -4.68 -3.62 -10.82
N ALA A 104 -3.50 -3.85 -10.24
CA ALA A 104 -3.35 -4.74 -9.09
C ALA A 104 -3.99 -4.11 -7.86
N ARG A 105 -4.83 -4.89 -7.19
CA ARG A 105 -5.47 -4.48 -5.94
C ARG A 105 -4.44 -4.49 -4.82
N LEU A 106 -4.17 -3.32 -4.24
CA LEU A 106 -3.32 -3.19 -3.06
C LEU A 106 -4.16 -3.27 -1.78
N ALA A 107 -3.65 -4.03 -0.81
CA ALA A 107 -4.17 -4.23 0.53
C ALA A 107 -3.20 -3.66 1.58
N VAL A 108 -3.70 -3.36 2.78
CA VAL A 108 -2.96 -2.69 3.85
C VAL A 108 -3.17 -3.41 5.17
N THR A 109 -2.11 -3.63 5.95
CA THR A 109 -2.19 -4.18 7.31
C THR A 109 -1.67 -3.19 8.34
N LEU A 110 -2.41 -3.07 9.45
CA LEU A 110 -2.11 -2.23 10.62
C LEU A 110 -1.35 -3.03 11.69
N TRP A 111 -0.63 -2.32 12.55
CA TRP A 111 0.28 -2.81 13.59
C TRP A 111 0.12 -1.93 14.83
#